data_AF-A0A9N9DYL1-F1
#
_entry.id   AF-A0A9N9DYL1-F1
#
_cell.length_a   1.000
_cell.length_b   1.000
_cell.length_c   1.000
_cell.angle_alpha   90.00
_cell.angle_beta   90.00
_cell.angle_gamma   90.00
#
_symmetry.space_group_name_H-M   'P 1'
#
loop_
_entity.id
_entity.type
_entity.pdbx_description
1 polymer ?
#
loop_
_entity_poly.entity_id
_entity_poly.type
_entity_poly.pdbx_seq_one_letter_code
_entity_poly.pdbx_strand_id
1 'polypeptide(L)'
;RQLNTKQNVTKPLTIEKAHANDKHNRFCKQNDIEFSDSNLIHQVCTHKSIKLHHAPTNERLGFLGENVIQLYIVEHFINKVPPEHLRNKIKLYTKDLNKLGRIGINLGLNNLLHWTPANEARMIKAKEEGQEIPPSGEESVTGKALIALVGALYHDKGAYAAKDFIHKHILSAENTLFK
;
A
#
# COMPACT_ATOMS: atom_id res chain seq x y z
N ARG A 1 -8.83 19.09 32.75
CA ARG A 1 -8.62 17.68 32.36
C ARG A 1 -7.49 17.64 31.34
N GLN A 2 -6.26 17.41 31.78
CA GLN A 2 -5.12 17.28 30.87
C GLN A 2 -5.22 15.92 30.16
N LEU A 3 -5.37 15.95 28.84
CA LEU A 3 -5.28 14.76 28.01
C LEU A 3 -3.82 14.29 28.07
N ASN A 4 -3.61 13.14 28.71
CA ASN A 4 -2.32 12.48 28.80
C ASN A 4 -1.97 11.94 27.40
N THR A 5 -1.37 12.78 26.56
CA THR A 5 -0.83 12.41 25.25
C THR A 5 0.45 11.62 25.45
N LYS A 6 0.31 10.36 25.88
CA LYS A 6 1.35 9.38 25.63
C LYS A 6 1.47 9.26 24.11
N GLN A 7 2.43 9.97 23.54
CA GLN A 7 2.91 9.71 22.20
C GLN A 7 3.21 8.21 22.16
N ASN A 8 2.43 7.44 21.41
CA ASN A 8 2.78 6.08 21.03
C ASN A 8 3.94 6.19 20.03
N VAL A 9 5.10 6.62 20.55
CA VAL A 9 6.39 6.48 19.89
C VAL A 9 6.65 4.99 19.90
N THR A 10 6.54 4.40 18.72
CA THR A 10 7.02 3.07 18.40
C THR A 10 8.36 2.86 19.09
N LYS A 11 8.42 1.89 20.01
CA LYS A 11 9.72 1.40 20.50
C LYS A 11 10.51 0.97 19.27
N PRO A 12 11.78 1.42 19.12
CA PRO A 12 12.63 0.89 18.07
C PRO A 12 12.76 -0.61 18.31
N LEU A 13 12.27 -1.42 17.37
CA LEU A 13 12.69 -2.81 17.31
C LEU A 13 14.19 -2.77 17.04
N THR A 14 14.98 -3.27 18.00
CA THR A 14 16.40 -3.53 17.79
C THR A 14 16.48 -4.71 16.82
N ILE A 15 16.47 -4.40 15.52
CA ILE A 15 16.67 -5.41 14.48
C ILE A 15 18.15 -5.41 14.17
N GLU A 16 18.76 -6.57 14.39
CA GLU A 16 20.09 -6.90 13.91
C GLU A 16 20.23 -6.44 12.45
N LYS A 17 21.28 -5.64 12.21
CA LYS A 17 21.79 -5.17 10.92
C LYS A 17 21.00 -5.66 9.71
N ALA A 18 20.30 -4.72 9.06
CA ALA A 18 19.68 -4.86 7.75
C ALA A 18 20.49 -5.81 6.85
N HIS A 19 19.95 -7.00 6.62
CA HIS A 19 20.51 -7.91 5.63
C HIS A 19 20.44 -7.18 4.27
N ALA A 20 21.61 -6.88 3.70
CA ALA A 20 21.77 -6.19 2.42
C ALA A 20 21.11 -6.90 1.21
N ASN A 21 20.41 -8.03 1.44
CA ASN A 21 19.80 -8.88 0.43
C ASN A 21 18.26 -8.96 0.53
N ASP A 22 17.62 -8.06 1.28
CA ASP A 22 16.17 -8.05 1.41
C ASP A 22 15.45 -7.68 0.10
N LYS A 23 14.44 -8.49 -0.28
CA LYS A 23 13.59 -8.28 -1.45
C LYS A 23 12.91 -6.90 -1.44
N HIS A 24 12.61 -6.36 -0.26
CA HIS A 24 12.01 -5.03 -0.13
C HIS A 24 12.98 -3.93 -0.56
N ASN A 25 14.26 -4.02 -0.18
CA ASN A 25 15.28 -3.06 -0.63
C ASN A 25 15.46 -3.06 -2.15
N ARG A 26 15.37 -4.23 -2.79
CA ARG A 26 15.43 -4.34 -4.26
C ARG A 26 14.23 -3.67 -4.92
N PHE A 27 13.02 -3.93 -4.42
CA PHE A 27 11.80 -3.27 -4.89
C PHE A 27 11.89 -1.74 -4.74
N CYS A 28 12.35 -1.26 -3.58
CA CYS A 28 12.50 0.17 -3.33
C CYS A 28 13.46 0.81 -4.35
N LYS A 29 14.63 0.21 -4.57
CA LYS A 29 15.59 0.69 -5.59
C LYS A 29 15.03 0.67 -7.00
N GLN A 30 14.31 -0.38 -7.39
CA GLN A 30 13.72 -0.51 -8.73
C GLN A 30 12.64 0.53 -9.03
N ASN A 31 12.00 1.06 -7.99
CA ASN A 31 10.89 2.02 -8.11
C ASN A 31 11.28 3.44 -7.66
N ASP A 32 12.58 3.73 -7.49
CA ASP A 32 13.09 5.02 -6.99
C ASP A 32 12.48 5.45 -5.64
N ILE A 33 12.22 4.47 -4.77
CA ILE A 33 11.70 4.68 -3.42
C ILE A 33 12.87 4.60 -2.44
N GLU A 34 12.99 5.61 -1.58
CA GLU A 34 13.96 5.61 -0.49
C GLU A 34 13.24 5.94 0.82
N PHE A 35 13.46 5.10 1.85
CA PHE A 35 12.96 5.33 3.20
C PHE A 35 14.11 5.67 4.14
N SER A 36 13.89 6.63 5.06
CA SER A 36 14.81 6.88 6.18
C SER A 36 14.73 5.74 7.20
N ASP A 37 13.52 5.21 7.42
CA ASP A 37 13.28 4.00 8.22
C ASP A 37 12.97 2.81 7.31
N SER A 38 13.92 1.87 7.19
CA SER A 38 13.76 0.66 6.40
C SER A 38 12.63 -0.26 6.88
N ASN A 39 12.12 -0.08 8.10
CA ASN A 39 10.99 -0.86 8.60
C ASN A 39 9.66 -0.51 7.94
N LEU A 40 9.55 0.68 7.35
CA LEU A 40 8.30 1.14 6.75
C LEU A 40 7.84 0.25 5.60
N ILE A 41 8.75 -0.19 4.73
CA ILE A 41 8.38 -1.06 3.61
C ILE A 41 7.87 -2.43 4.10
N HIS A 42 8.43 -2.96 5.19
CA HIS A 42 7.91 -4.18 5.81
C HIS A 42 6.51 -3.98 6.39
N GLN A 43 6.27 -2.85 7.06
CA GLN A 43 4.95 -2.51 7.57
C GLN A 43 3.92 -2.36 6.44
N VAL A 44 4.28 -1.68 5.34
CA VAL A 44 3.45 -1.53 4.14
C VAL A 44 3.02 -2.89 3.60
N CYS A 45 3.95 -3.85 3.57
CA CYS A 45 3.72 -5.19 3.04
C CYS A 45 3.01 -6.13 4.03
N THR A 46 2.75 -5.71 5.28
CA THR A 46 2.08 -6.54 6.30
C THR A 46 0.58 -6.27 6.35
N HIS A 47 -0.21 -7.18 5.80
CA HIS A 47 -1.68 -7.09 5.84
C HIS A 47 -2.23 -7.63 7.17
N LYS A 48 -3.35 -7.06 7.62
CA LYS A 48 -4.02 -7.42 8.88
C LYS A 48 -4.52 -8.86 8.99
N SER A 49 -4.59 -9.60 7.88
CA SER A 49 -4.95 -11.02 7.93
C SER A 49 -3.88 -11.85 8.62
N ILE A 50 -2.63 -11.37 8.65
CA ILE A 50 -1.57 -11.96 9.48
C ILE A 50 -1.79 -11.54 10.93
N LYS A 51 -2.28 -12.47 11.75
CA LYS A 51 -2.43 -12.27 13.20
C LYS A 51 -1.09 -12.52 13.90
N LEU A 52 -0.12 -11.65 13.67
CA LEU A 52 1.11 -11.65 14.45
C LEU A 52 0.94 -10.72 15.65
N HIS A 53 1.03 -11.27 16.86
CA HIS A 53 0.96 -10.47 18.09
C HIS A 53 2.03 -9.37 18.04
N HIS A 54 1.60 -8.11 18.14
CA HIS A 54 2.44 -6.90 18.19
C HIS A 54 3.09 -6.42 16.87
N ALA A 55 2.87 -7.07 15.72
CA ALA A 55 3.39 -6.55 14.46
C ALA A 55 2.52 -5.37 13.95
N PRO A 56 3.11 -4.21 13.62
CA PRO A 56 2.35 -3.12 13.03
C PRO A 56 1.88 -3.53 11.63
N THR A 57 0.57 -3.44 11.39
CA THR A 57 -0.02 -3.68 10.06
C THR A 57 0.00 -2.41 9.22
N ASN A 58 -0.28 -2.57 7.93
CA ASN A 58 -0.37 -1.45 7.00
C ASN A 58 -1.61 -0.56 7.20
N GLU A 59 -2.53 -0.84 8.12
CA GLU A 59 -3.81 -0.12 8.23
C GLU A 59 -3.65 1.37 8.59
N ARG A 60 -2.72 1.70 9.50
CA ARG A 60 -2.48 3.11 9.89
C ARG A 60 -1.85 3.91 8.75
N LEU A 61 -0.88 3.32 8.05
CA LEU A 61 -0.26 3.92 6.88
C LEU A 61 -1.27 4.03 5.74
N GLY A 62 -2.13 3.01 5.55
CA GLY A 62 -3.21 3.01 4.58
C GLY A 62 -4.22 4.12 4.83
N PHE A 63 -4.60 4.36 6.09
CA PHE A 63 -5.49 5.48 6.43
C PHE A 63 -4.87 6.83 6.06
N LEU A 64 -3.59 7.06 6.40
CA LEU A 64 -2.88 8.27 6.01
C LEU A 64 -2.80 8.39 4.47
N GLY A 65 -2.39 7.31 3.81
CA GLY A 65 -2.25 7.25 2.36
C GLY A 65 -3.54 7.54 1.61
N GLU A 66 -4.69 7.05 2.10
CA GLU A 66 -5.99 7.32 1.48
C GLU A 66 -6.31 8.83 1.46
N ASN A 67 -6.07 9.52 2.57
CA ASN A 67 -6.29 10.97 2.68
C ASN A 67 -5.30 11.76 1.81
N VAL A 68 -4.05 11.31 1.76
CA VAL A 68 -3.00 11.92 0.92
C VAL A 68 -3.33 11.75 -0.57
N ILE A 69 -3.74 10.55 -1.00
CA ILE A 69 -4.19 10.31 -2.37
C ILE A 69 -5.38 11.19 -2.67
N GLN A 70 -6.41 11.23 -1.81
CA GLN A 70 -7.58 12.07 -2.02
C GLN A 70 -7.20 13.54 -2.27
N LEU A 71 -6.30 14.11 -1.46
CA LEU A 71 -5.84 15.49 -1.62
C LEU A 71 -5.24 15.72 -3.01
N TYR A 72 -4.29 14.88 -3.43
CA TYR A 72 -3.57 15.07 -4.69
C TYR A 72 -4.41 14.71 -5.93
N ILE A 73 -5.37 13.80 -5.81
CA ILE A 73 -6.37 13.55 -6.85
C ILE A 73 -7.27 14.77 -7.02
N VAL A 74 -7.76 15.37 -5.93
CA VAL A 74 -8.53 16.62 -6.02
C VAL A 74 -7.69 17.73 -6.64
N GLU A 75 -6.47 17.93 -6.16
CA GLU A 75 -5.55 18.93 -6.74
C GLU A 75 -5.35 18.73 -8.24
N HIS A 76 -5.20 17.48 -8.69
CA HIS A 76 -5.01 17.17 -10.10
C HIS A 76 -6.23 17.49 -10.97
N PHE A 77 -7.44 17.24 -10.46
CA PHE A 77 -8.69 17.34 -11.23
C PHE A 77 -9.50 18.61 -11.02
N ILE A 78 -9.18 19.44 -10.01
CA ILE A 78 -10.01 20.59 -9.61
C ILE A 78 -10.35 21.54 -10.76
N ASN A 79 -9.41 21.74 -11.69
CA ASN A 79 -9.58 22.61 -12.87
C ASN A 79 -9.83 21.83 -14.18
N LYS A 80 -9.97 20.49 -14.11
CA LYS A 80 -10.07 19.60 -15.28
C LYS A 80 -11.42 18.92 -15.41
N VAL A 81 -12.18 18.81 -14.32
CA VAL A 81 -13.49 18.17 -14.30
C VAL A 81 -14.50 19.02 -13.55
N PRO A 82 -15.79 18.97 -13.92
CA PRO A 82 -16.86 19.61 -13.17
C PRO A 82 -16.94 19.15 -11.69
N PRO A 83 -17.38 20.02 -10.75
CA PRO A 83 -17.45 19.70 -9.33
C PRO A 83 -18.22 18.43 -8.98
N GLU A 84 -19.30 18.13 -9.70
CA GLU A 84 -20.16 16.96 -9.53
C GLU A 84 -19.44 15.64 -9.85
N HIS A 85 -18.39 15.68 -10.68
CA HIS A 85 -17.61 14.51 -11.05
C HIS A 85 -16.39 14.28 -10.14
N LEU A 86 -15.96 15.27 -9.36
CA LEU A 86 -14.80 15.17 -8.47
C LEU A 86 -14.92 14.03 -7.47
N ARG A 87 -16.10 13.84 -6.87
CA ARG A 87 -16.33 12.74 -5.91
C ARG A 87 -16.12 11.37 -6.55
N ASN A 88 -16.52 11.20 -7.82
CA ASN A 88 -16.34 9.95 -8.53
C ASN A 88 -14.86 9.73 -8.87
N LYS A 89 -14.15 10.78 -9.29
CA LYS A 89 -12.68 10.71 -9.46
C LYS A 89 -11.99 10.28 -8.16
N ILE A 90 -12.29 10.90 -7.02
CA ILE A 90 -11.72 10.49 -5.72
C ILE A 90 -11.97 9.00 -5.44
N LYS A 91 -13.22 8.52 -5.60
CA LYS A 91 -13.57 7.12 -5.33
C LYS A 91 -12.78 6.15 -6.21
N LEU A 92 -12.56 6.47 -7.48
CA LEU A 92 -11.80 5.63 -8.41
C LEU A 92 -10.35 5.41 -7.95
N TYR A 93 -9.76 6.40 -7.27
CA TYR A 93 -8.37 6.34 -6.81
C TYR A 93 -8.19 5.92 -5.35
N THR A 94 -9.29 5.76 -4.59
CA THR A 94 -9.23 5.45 -3.15
C THR A 94 -10.02 4.21 -2.76
N LYS A 95 -11.06 3.85 -3.53
CA LYS A 95 -11.99 2.76 -3.19
C LYS A 95 -11.96 1.58 -4.16
N ASP A 96 -11.54 1.77 -5.40
CA ASP A 96 -11.35 0.67 -6.35
C ASP A 96 -10.03 -0.07 -6.08
N LEU A 97 -10.06 -0.93 -5.06
CA LEU A 97 -8.87 -1.66 -4.59
C LEU A 97 -8.33 -2.63 -5.64
N ASN A 98 -9.16 -3.18 -6.52
CA ASN A 98 -8.68 -4.09 -7.56
C ASN A 98 -7.89 -3.33 -8.62
N LYS A 99 -8.37 -2.15 -9.02
CA LYS A 99 -7.63 -1.26 -9.92
C LYS A 99 -6.29 -0.82 -9.34
N LEU A 100 -6.29 -0.34 -8.09
CA LEU A 100 -5.06 0.00 -7.37
C LEU A 100 -4.16 -1.23 -7.20
N GLY A 101 -4.75 -2.40 -6.99
CA GLY A 101 -4.08 -3.68 -6.96
C GLY A 101 -3.29 -3.97 -8.22
N ARG A 102 -3.89 -3.79 -9.39
CA ARG A 102 -3.22 -3.96 -10.69
C ARG A 102 -2.04 -3.02 -10.87
N ILE A 103 -2.18 -1.76 -10.42
CA ILE A 103 -1.05 -0.82 -10.41
C ILE A 103 0.07 -1.37 -9.51
N GLY A 104 -0.26 -1.79 -8.28
CA GLY A 104 0.74 -2.35 -7.36
C GLY A 104 1.39 -3.64 -7.86
N ILE A 105 0.63 -4.52 -8.53
CA ILE A 105 1.14 -5.74 -9.18
C ILE A 105 2.15 -5.37 -10.28
N ASN A 106 1.84 -4.38 -11.11
CA ASN A 106 2.75 -3.91 -12.15
C ASN A 106 4.07 -3.36 -11.58
N LEU A 107 4.06 -2.83 -10.36
CA LEU A 107 5.28 -2.41 -9.64
C LEU A 107 6.02 -3.57 -8.97
N GLY A 108 5.39 -4.76 -8.88
CA GLY A 108 5.91 -5.93 -8.19
C GLY A 108 5.62 -5.98 -6.69
N LEU A 109 4.72 -5.12 -6.18
CA LEU A 109 4.41 -4.99 -4.74
C LEU A 109 3.75 -6.26 -4.17
N ASN A 110 2.97 -6.98 -4.98
CA ASN A 110 2.27 -8.20 -4.57
C ASN A 110 3.24 -9.29 -4.09
N ASN A 111 4.44 -9.37 -4.68
CA ASN A 111 5.48 -10.35 -4.35
C ASN A 111 6.11 -10.12 -2.95
N LEU A 112 5.86 -8.96 -2.36
CA LEU A 112 6.37 -8.59 -1.05
C LEU A 112 5.38 -8.88 0.08
N LEU A 113 4.11 -9.07 -0.23
CA LEU A 113 3.04 -9.09 0.77
C LEU A 113 3.15 -10.27 1.74
N HIS A 114 2.90 -9.96 3.01
CA HIS A 114 2.61 -10.92 4.06
C HIS A 114 1.10 -10.89 4.33
N TRP A 115 0.39 -11.88 3.82
CA TRP A 115 -1.07 -11.96 3.88
C TRP A 115 -1.59 -13.40 3.78
N THR A 116 -2.77 -13.64 4.34
CA THR A 116 -3.53 -14.88 4.20
C THR A 116 -4.60 -14.75 3.10
N PRO A 117 -4.64 -15.63 2.09
CA PRO A 117 -5.67 -15.66 1.06
C PRO A 117 -7.07 -15.96 1.61
N ALA A 118 -8.11 -15.35 1.02
CA ALA A 118 -9.49 -15.57 1.45
C ALA A 118 -9.98 -17.02 1.23
N ASN A 119 -9.37 -17.73 0.27
CA ASN A 119 -9.67 -19.10 -0.10
C ASN A 119 -8.61 -20.12 0.41
N GLU A 120 -7.83 -19.77 1.43
CA GLU A 120 -6.73 -20.61 1.97
C GLU A 120 -7.17 -22.06 2.24
N ALA A 121 -8.29 -22.26 2.95
CA ALA A 121 -8.79 -23.60 3.25
C ALA A 121 -9.12 -24.42 1.98
N ARG A 122 -9.59 -23.75 0.91
CA ARG A 122 -9.86 -24.40 -0.38
C ARG A 122 -8.56 -24.71 -1.11
N MET A 123 -7.54 -23.85 -0.99
CA MET A 123 -6.22 -24.09 -1.58
C MET A 123 -5.55 -25.32 -0.96
N ILE A 124 -5.63 -25.47 0.36
CA ILE A 124 -5.06 -26.63 1.07
C ILE A 124 -5.72 -27.92 0.57
N LYS A 125 -7.05 -27.98 0.52
CA LYS A 125 -7.79 -29.14 0.02
C LYS A 125 -7.46 -29.47 -1.43
N ALA A 126 -7.46 -28.46 -2.31
CA ALA A 126 -7.10 -28.66 -3.71
C ALA A 126 -5.70 -29.28 -3.85
N LYS A 127 -4.73 -28.80 -3.05
CA LYS A 127 -3.36 -29.33 -3.06
C LYS A 127 -3.27 -30.79 -2.61
N GLU A 128 -4.04 -31.17 -1.59
CA GLU A 128 -4.15 -32.58 -1.14
C GLU A 128 -4.74 -33.48 -2.23
N GLU A 129 -5.62 -32.93 -3.07
CA GLU A 129 -6.24 -33.59 -4.23
C GLU A 129 -5.37 -33.52 -5.51
N GLY A 130 -4.14 -32.99 -5.43
CA GLY A 130 -3.23 -32.84 -6.57
C GLY A 130 -3.58 -31.70 -7.54
N GLN A 131 -4.43 -30.77 -7.10
CA GLN A 131 -4.83 -29.57 -7.85
C GLN A 131 -4.17 -28.31 -7.26
N GLU A 132 -3.93 -27.31 -8.10
CA GLU A 132 -3.52 -25.98 -7.65
C GLU A 132 -4.57 -24.94 -8.04
N ILE A 133 -5.01 -24.15 -7.06
CA ILE A 133 -5.92 -23.03 -7.29
C ILE A 133 -5.25 -21.73 -6.83
N PRO A 134 -5.43 -20.61 -7.56
CA PRO A 134 -4.78 -19.36 -7.23
C PRO A 134 -5.35 -18.73 -5.94
N PRO A 135 -4.54 -17.91 -5.24
CA PRO A 135 -5.00 -17.19 -4.06
C PRO A 135 -6.04 -16.13 -4.45
N SER A 136 -7.12 -16.04 -3.67
CA SER A 136 -8.18 -15.05 -3.85
C SER A 136 -7.93 -13.81 -2.99
N GLY A 137 -8.11 -12.64 -3.60
CA GLY A 137 -8.00 -11.34 -2.94
C GLY A 137 -6.67 -10.62 -3.13
N GLU A 138 -5.73 -11.17 -3.91
CA GLU A 138 -4.39 -10.59 -4.11
C GLU A 138 -4.44 -9.16 -4.64
N GLU A 139 -5.25 -8.88 -5.66
CA GLU A 139 -5.42 -7.51 -6.19
C GLU A 139 -5.86 -6.56 -5.07
N SER A 140 -6.91 -6.92 -4.32
CA SER A 140 -7.46 -6.05 -3.27
C SER A 140 -6.47 -5.79 -2.11
N VAL A 141 -5.68 -6.79 -1.72
CA VAL A 141 -4.66 -6.64 -0.67
C VAL A 141 -3.48 -5.82 -1.19
N THR A 142 -3.08 -6.04 -2.44
CA THR A 142 -2.06 -5.23 -3.10
C THR A 142 -2.49 -3.77 -3.23
N GLY A 143 -3.77 -3.50 -3.53
CA GLY A 143 -4.32 -2.15 -3.57
C GLY A 143 -4.23 -1.45 -2.22
N LYS A 144 -4.54 -2.15 -1.12
CA LYS A 144 -4.35 -1.61 0.23
C LYS A 144 -2.87 -1.33 0.54
N ALA A 145 -1.98 -2.21 0.13
CA ALA A 145 -0.54 -2.01 0.29
C ALA A 145 -0.04 -0.81 -0.52
N LEU A 146 -0.55 -0.60 -1.75
CA LEU A 146 -0.20 0.57 -2.55
C LEU A 146 -0.65 1.88 -1.88
N ILE A 147 -1.87 1.91 -1.32
CA ILE A 147 -2.34 3.06 -0.53
C ILE A 147 -1.42 3.26 0.69
N ALA A 148 -1.08 2.19 1.41
CA ALA A 148 -0.19 2.27 2.55
C ALA A 148 1.23 2.73 2.18
N LEU A 149 1.72 2.37 0.99
CA LEU A 149 3.01 2.83 0.47
C LEU A 149 3.03 4.35 0.30
N VAL A 150 1.95 4.93 -0.24
CA VAL A 150 1.80 6.40 -0.31
C VAL A 150 1.79 7.02 1.09
N GLY A 151 1.09 6.39 2.04
CA GLY A 151 1.08 6.85 3.43
C GLY A 151 2.45 6.79 4.09
N ALA A 152 3.23 5.74 3.82
CA ALA A 152 4.60 5.58 4.30
C ALA A 152 5.52 6.65 3.74
N LEU A 153 5.44 6.92 2.43
CA LEU A 153 6.22 7.98 1.78
C LEU A 153 5.89 9.34 2.36
N TYR A 154 4.61 9.64 2.56
CA TYR A 154 4.20 10.89 3.20
C TYR A 154 4.71 10.99 4.64
N HIS A 155 4.61 9.91 5.40
CA HIS A 155 5.04 9.86 6.79
C HIS A 155 6.55 10.10 6.95
N ASP A 156 7.36 9.54 6.06
CA ASP A 156 8.82 9.55 6.15
C ASP A 156 9.48 10.72 5.40
N LYS A 157 9.05 10.97 4.16
CA LYS A 157 9.68 11.94 3.25
C LYS A 157 8.81 13.19 3.00
N GLY A 158 7.57 13.20 3.50
CA GLY A 158 6.68 14.34 3.43
C GLY A 158 5.87 14.46 2.14
N ALA A 159 5.19 15.60 2.03
CA ALA A 159 4.20 15.90 0.99
C ALA A 159 4.72 15.76 -0.45
N TYR A 160 5.92 16.29 -0.72
CA TYR A 160 6.48 16.30 -2.08
C TYR A 160 6.74 14.88 -2.61
N ALA A 161 7.37 14.02 -1.81
CA ALA A 161 7.68 12.65 -2.19
C ALA A 161 6.41 11.83 -2.46
N ALA A 162 5.38 11.98 -1.61
CA ALA A 162 4.10 11.32 -1.81
C ALA A 162 3.39 11.80 -3.10
N LYS A 163 3.40 13.12 -3.36
CA LYS A 163 2.82 13.70 -4.57
C LYS A 163 3.50 13.17 -5.83
N ASP A 164 4.83 13.19 -5.86
CA ASP A 164 5.61 12.73 -7.00
C ASP A 164 5.30 11.27 -7.32
N PHE A 165 5.27 10.40 -6.30
CA PHE A 165 4.90 9.00 -6.45
C PHE A 165 3.48 8.81 -7.01
N ILE A 166 2.49 9.56 -6.50
CA ILE A 166 1.10 9.50 -6.99
C ILE A 166 1.04 9.89 -8.47
N HIS A 167 1.73 10.96 -8.87
CA HIS A 167 1.77 11.40 -10.26
C HIS A 167 2.44 10.38 -11.17
N LYS A 168 3.58 9.84 -10.74
CA LYS A 168 4.40 8.89 -11.52
C LYS A 168 3.72 7.54 -11.71
N HIS A 169 3.00 7.02 -10.70
CA HIS A 169 2.52 5.63 -10.72
C HIS A 169 0.99 5.47 -10.68
N ILE A 170 0.26 6.37 -10.03
CA ILE A 170 -1.20 6.23 -9.85
C ILE A 170 -1.97 6.99 -10.95
N LEU A 171 -1.61 8.25 -11.18
CA LEU A 171 -2.25 9.10 -12.20
C LEU A 171 -1.81 8.75 -13.63
N SER A 172 -0.54 8.36 -13.83
CA SER A 172 -0.02 7.94 -15.15
C SER A 172 -0.71 6.69 -15.70
N ALA A 173 -1.27 5.85 -14.82
CA ALA A 173 -2.03 4.66 -15.19
C ALA A 173 -3.39 4.98 -15.86
N GLU A 174 -3.79 6.26 -15.95
CA GLU A 174 -5.03 6.68 -16.62
C GLU A 174 -5.12 6.22 -18.08
N ASN A 175 -4.02 6.25 -18.83
CA ASN A 175 -4.06 5.98 -20.26
C ASN A 175 -4.17 4.49 -20.61
N THR A 176 -3.91 3.60 -19.65
CA THR A 176 -3.85 2.15 -19.87
C THR A 176 -5.05 1.41 -19.27
N LEU A 177 -5.71 1.97 -18.25
CA LEU A 177 -6.74 1.28 -17.45
C LEU A 177 -8.14 1.89 -17.51
N PHE A 178 -8.37 2.93 -18.35
CA PHE A 178 -9.67 3.61 -18.49
C PHE A 178 -10.16 3.70 -19.94
N LYS A 179 -9.63 2.85 -20.83
CA LYS A 179 -10.29 2.52 -22.10
C LYS A 179 -11.29 1.38 -21.90
#